data_AF-A0A7C5AU47-F1
#
_entry.id   AF-A0A7C5AU47-F1
#
_cell.length_a   1.000
_cell.length_b   1.000
_cell.length_c   1.000
_cell.angle_alpha   90.00
_cell.angle_beta   90.00
_cell.angle_gamma   90.00
#
_symmetry.space_group_name_H-M   'P 1'
#
loop_
_entity.id
_entity.type
_entity.pdbx_description
1 polymer ?
#
loop_
_entity_poly.entity_id
_entity_poly.type
_entity_poly.pdbx_seq_one_letter_code
_entity_poly.pdbx_strand_id
1 'polypeptide(L)'
;MYLGWGLARQGTPSAYRRAFQAHAEGDEAAALAALEEVERDRPAFEEAYLLRAQILRQKGDLVASQRAAERLIALQPGLYHGYAELGLTLLEMHRVPEALEALQRAATLAPHFATAYYNVGLAYREAGDSLQAAEALAHALRLGLDDPIAELTARYELWRALRAGGYAEAAQREWRRLRRQRGALRLWRADLAQRQRGAARRREEAWFAEIEKALAE
;
A
#
# COMPACT_ATOMS: atom_id res chain seq x y z
N MET A 1 -3.47 -3.95 -6.82
CA MET A 1 -4.80 -3.39 -6.47
C MET A 1 -5.80 -4.56 -6.28
N TYR A 2 -6.00 -5.05 -5.05
CA TYR A 2 -6.89 -6.19 -4.75
C TYR A 2 -8.26 -5.70 -4.22
N LEU A 3 -8.98 -4.93 -5.04
CA LEU A 3 -10.21 -4.25 -4.65
C LEU A 3 -11.50 -5.00 -5.07
N GLY A 4 -11.47 -6.33 -5.14
CA GLY A 4 -12.54 -7.12 -5.79
C GLY A 4 -13.29 -8.15 -4.94
N TRP A 5 -12.82 -8.51 -3.74
CA TRP A 5 -13.36 -9.66 -3.00
C TRP A 5 -14.83 -9.51 -2.58
N GLY A 6 -15.29 -8.28 -2.33
CA GLY A 6 -16.66 -8.00 -1.89
C GLY A 6 -17.67 -7.79 -3.03
N LEU A 7 -17.29 -7.27 -4.20
CA LEU A 7 -18.28 -6.86 -5.21
C LEU A 7 -19.01 -8.03 -5.87
N ALA A 8 -18.39 -9.21 -5.90
CA ALA A 8 -18.92 -10.42 -6.54
C ALA A 8 -19.58 -11.41 -5.56
N ARG A 9 -19.55 -11.16 -4.23
CA ARG A 9 -20.20 -12.04 -3.25
C ARG A 9 -21.70 -11.79 -3.21
N GLN A 10 -22.49 -12.87 -3.15
CA GLN A 10 -23.91 -12.75 -2.83
C GLN A 10 -24.06 -12.10 -1.45
N GLY A 11 -24.95 -11.13 -1.36
CA GLY A 11 -25.24 -10.42 -0.12
C GLY A 11 -24.48 -9.11 0.08
N THR A 12 -23.64 -8.65 -0.84
CA THR A 12 -22.95 -7.35 -0.69
C THR A 12 -23.93 -6.18 -0.58
N PRO A 13 -23.87 -5.35 0.48
CA PRO A 13 -24.75 -4.20 0.65
C PRO A 13 -24.73 -3.28 -0.58
N SER A 14 -25.90 -2.79 -1.00
CA SER A 14 -26.00 -1.81 -2.08
C SER A 14 -25.21 -0.54 -1.74
N ALA A 15 -25.28 -0.09 -0.48
CA ALA A 15 -24.49 1.01 0.04
C ALA A 15 -22.98 0.78 -0.09
N TYR A 16 -22.48 -0.44 0.11
CA TYR A 16 -21.06 -0.74 -0.08
C TYR A 16 -20.65 -0.62 -1.55
N ARG A 17 -21.49 -1.08 -2.49
CA ARG A 17 -21.24 -0.91 -3.93
C ARG A 17 -21.21 0.57 -4.33
N ARG A 18 -22.12 1.38 -3.80
CA ARG A 18 -22.10 2.84 -3.98
C ARG A 18 -20.84 3.45 -3.40
N ALA A 19 -20.42 3.05 -2.20
CA ALA A 19 -19.21 3.55 -1.57
C ALA A 19 -17.98 3.27 -2.43
N PHE A 20 -17.87 2.05 -2.94
CA PHE A 20 -16.78 1.63 -3.81
C PHE A 20 -16.75 2.44 -5.11
N GLN A 21 -17.92 2.62 -5.74
CA GLN A 21 -18.03 3.42 -6.96
C GLN A 21 -17.66 4.88 -6.72
N ALA A 22 -18.18 5.49 -5.66
CA ALA A 22 -17.87 6.87 -5.29
C ALA A 22 -16.37 7.07 -5.02
N HIS A 23 -15.72 6.12 -4.34
CA HIS A 23 -14.27 6.14 -4.15
C HIS A 23 -13.52 6.07 -5.50
N ALA A 24 -13.94 5.18 -6.41
CA ALA A 24 -13.34 5.08 -7.74
C ALA A 24 -13.54 6.36 -8.58
N GLU A 25 -14.63 7.08 -8.36
CA GLU A 25 -14.92 8.38 -8.98
C GLU A 25 -14.21 9.55 -8.27
N GLY A 26 -13.56 9.31 -7.13
CA GLY A 26 -12.87 10.31 -6.32
C GLY A 26 -13.80 11.13 -5.40
N ASP A 27 -15.09 10.78 -5.33
CA ASP A 27 -16.04 11.37 -4.39
C ASP A 27 -15.93 10.69 -3.01
N GLU A 28 -14.88 11.05 -2.29
CA GLU A 28 -14.60 10.48 -0.98
C GLU A 28 -15.68 10.82 0.06
N ALA A 29 -16.41 11.92 -0.12
CA ALA A 29 -17.48 12.32 0.79
C ALA A 29 -18.68 11.38 0.63
N ALA A 30 -19.12 11.15 -0.61
CA ALA A 30 -20.17 10.18 -0.89
C ALA A 30 -19.76 8.75 -0.52
N ALA A 31 -18.48 8.39 -0.72
CA ALA A 31 -17.96 7.10 -0.33
C ALA A 31 -18.07 6.86 1.19
N LEU A 32 -17.61 7.81 2.01
CA LEU A 32 -17.67 7.70 3.47
C LEU A 32 -19.11 7.71 4.00
N ALA A 33 -20.01 8.51 3.43
CA ALA A 33 -21.42 8.52 3.81
C ALA A 33 -22.11 7.18 3.53
N ALA A 34 -21.80 6.57 2.37
CA ALA A 34 -22.32 5.25 2.03
C ALA A 34 -21.73 4.13 2.91
N LEU A 35 -20.47 4.25 3.34
CA LEU A 35 -19.87 3.33 4.32
C LEU A 35 -20.54 3.43 5.69
N GLU A 36 -20.91 4.62 6.14
CA GLU A 36 -21.63 4.80 7.41
C GLU A 36 -23.02 4.15 7.40
N GLU A 37 -23.69 4.13 6.24
CA GLU A 37 -24.92 3.35 6.05
C GLU A 37 -24.67 1.84 6.18
N VAL A 38 -23.60 1.33 5.56
CA VAL A 38 -23.22 -0.09 5.70
C VAL A 38 -22.92 -0.45 7.15
N GLU A 39 -22.16 0.38 7.85
CA GLU A 39 -21.78 0.14 9.25
C GLU A 39 -22.99 0.19 10.20
N ARG A 40 -23.98 1.04 9.90
CA ARG A 40 -25.24 1.09 10.66
C ARG A 40 -26.08 -0.16 10.45
N ASP A 41 -26.24 -0.58 9.20
CA ASP A 41 -27.16 -1.68 8.85
C ASP A 41 -26.51 -3.05 9.06
N ARG A 42 -25.18 -3.12 8.90
CA ARG A 42 -24.36 -4.33 9.00
C ARG A 42 -23.01 -4.04 9.68
N PRO A 43 -22.99 -3.84 11.01
CA PRO A 43 -21.80 -3.44 11.79
C PRO A 43 -20.66 -4.47 11.83
N ALA A 44 -20.86 -5.65 11.25
CA ALA A 44 -19.87 -6.72 11.12
C ALA A 44 -19.36 -6.91 9.68
N PHE A 45 -19.76 -6.05 8.72
CA PHE A 45 -19.31 -6.13 7.34
C PHE A 45 -17.88 -5.58 7.22
N GLU A 46 -16.90 -6.47 7.25
CA GLU A 46 -15.48 -6.15 7.37
C GLU A 46 -14.93 -5.29 6.23
N GLU A 47 -15.41 -5.47 5.00
CA GLU A 47 -14.91 -4.76 3.83
C GLU A 47 -15.24 -3.26 3.87
N ALA A 48 -16.31 -2.85 4.58
CA ALA A 48 -16.61 -1.44 4.79
C ALA A 48 -15.51 -0.75 5.61
N TYR A 49 -15.04 -1.39 6.68
CA TYR A 49 -13.98 -0.86 7.52
C TYR A 49 -12.63 -0.83 6.78
N LEU A 50 -12.35 -1.82 5.94
CA LEU A 50 -11.17 -1.83 5.08
C LEU A 50 -11.16 -0.63 4.13
N LEU A 51 -12.25 -0.44 3.36
CA LEU A 51 -12.36 0.65 2.41
C LEU A 51 -12.33 2.01 3.13
N ARG A 52 -12.99 2.13 4.29
CA ARG A 52 -12.97 3.34 5.12
C ARG A 52 -11.54 3.69 5.56
N ALA A 53 -10.79 2.71 6.08
CA ALA A 53 -9.41 2.92 6.52
C ALA A 53 -8.52 3.44 5.37
N GLN A 54 -8.67 2.86 4.17
CA GLN A 54 -7.94 3.26 2.97
C GLN A 54 -8.26 4.69 2.54
N ILE A 55 -9.54 5.04 2.47
CA ILE A 55 -9.99 6.39 2.09
C ILE A 55 -9.46 7.42 3.09
N LEU A 56 -9.62 7.16 4.39
CA LEU A 56 -9.20 8.08 5.44
C LEU A 56 -7.68 8.28 5.46
N ARG A 57 -6.90 7.20 5.29
CA ARG A 57 -5.44 7.29 5.16
C ARG A 57 -5.05 8.14 3.96
N GLN A 58 -5.65 7.90 2.80
CA GLN A 58 -5.40 8.70 1.60
C GLN A 58 -5.74 10.19 1.79
N LYS A 59 -6.78 10.51 2.57
CA LYS A 59 -7.16 11.89 2.93
C LYS A 59 -6.26 12.52 4.00
N GLY A 60 -5.42 11.73 4.66
CA GLY A 60 -4.58 12.18 5.78
C GLY A 60 -5.31 12.22 7.13
N ASP A 61 -6.54 11.72 7.21
CA ASP A 61 -7.22 11.51 8.49
C ASP A 61 -6.73 10.19 9.12
N LEU A 62 -5.48 10.24 9.56
CA LEU A 62 -4.77 9.06 10.05
C LEU A 62 -5.43 8.49 11.30
N VAL A 63 -5.95 9.34 12.20
CA VAL A 63 -6.58 8.89 13.44
C VAL A 63 -7.87 8.11 13.15
N ALA A 64 -8.71 8.60 12.25
CA ALA A 64 -9.91 7.88 11.86
C ALA A 64 -9.58 6.61 11.05
N SER A 65 -8.52 6.64 10.23
CA SER A 65 -8.02 5.46 9.53
C SER A 65 -7.56 4.36 10.49
N GLN A 66 -6.78 4.72 11.52
CA GLN A 66 -6.30 3.78 12.54
C GLN A 66 -7.50 3.10 13.23
N ARG A 67 -8.51 3.86 13.64
CA ARG A 67 -9.72 3.31 14.27
C ARG A 67 -10.48 2.35 13.36
N ALA A 68 -10.58 2.66 12.07
CA ALA A 68 -11.22 1.77 11.11
C ALA A 68 -10.44 0.46 10.93
N ALA A 69 -9.11 0.53 10.86
CA ALA A 69 -8.25 -0.66 10.80
C ALA A 69 -8.32 -1.50 12.08
N GLU A 70 -8.31 -0.89 13.26
CA GLU A 70 -8.51 -1.56 14.56
C GLU A 70 -9.87 -2.25 14.64
N ARG A 71 -10.92 -1.60 14.12
CA ARG A 71 -12.26 -2.21 14.05
C ARG A 71 -12.28 -3.42 13.13
N LEU A 72 -11.61 -3.36 11.99
CA LEU A 72 -11.44 -4.49 11.07
C LEU A 72 -10.71 -5.66 11.76
N ILE A 73 -9.63 -5.39 12.48
CA ILE A 73 -8.88 -6.39 13.25
C ILE A 73 -9.77 -7.02 14.33
N ALA A 74 -10.57 -6.23 15.03
CA ALA A 74 -11.48 -6.74 16.06
C ALA A 74 -12.58 -7.65 15.48
N LEU A 75 -13.06 -7.37 14.28
CA LEU A 75 -14.06 -8.19 13.58
C LEU A 75 -13.44 -9.47 12.99
N GLN A 76 -12.24 -9.36 12.41
CA GLN A 76 -11.56 -10.46 11.72
C GLN A 76 -10.06 -10.50 12.09
N PRO A 77 -9.69 -11.03 13.27
CA PRO A 77 -8.30 -11.03 13.74
C PRO A 77 -7.31 -11.83 12.90
N GLY A 78 -7.81 -12.70 12.01
CA GLY A 78 -7.01 -13.47 11.06
C GLY A 78 -6.88 -12.82 9.67
N LEU A 79 -7.58 -11.72 9.42
CA LEU A 79 -7.54 -11.02 8.14
C LEU A 79 -6.33 -10.07 8.10
N TYR A 80 -5.31 -10.44 7.32
CA TYR A 80 -4.07 -9.67 7.23
C TYR A 80 -4.27 -8.21 6.78
N HIS A 81 -5.33 -7.91 6.02
CA HIS A 81 -5.61 -6.56 5.52
C HIS A 81 -5.76 -5.52 6.62
N GLY A 82 -6.37 -5.88 7.76
CA GLY A 82 -6.52 -4.97 8.89
C GLY A 82 -5.18 -4.54 9.48
N TYR A 83 -4.28 -5.50 9.68
CA TYR A 83 -2.92 -5.22 10.15
C TYR A 83 -2.08 -4.48 9.10
N ALA A 84 -2.28 -4.77 7.82
CA ALA A 84 -1.60 -4.07 6.74
C ALA A 84 -1.97 -2.58 6.70
N GLU A 85 -3.27 -2.26 6.75
CA GLU A 85 -3.72 -0.86 6.79
C GLU A 85 -3.32 -0.16 8.08
N LEU A 86 -3.45 -0.83 9.24
CA LEU A 86 -3.00 -0.28 10.51
C LEU A 86 -1.51 0.10 10.44
N GLY A 87 -0.67 -0.81 9.94
CA GLY A 87 0.76 -0.58 9.80
C GLY A 87 1.11 0.58 8.87
N LEU A 88 0.47 0.67 7.70
CA LEU A 88 0.67 1.79 6.77
C LEU A 88 0.23 3.13 7.38
N THR A 89 -0.92 3.15 8.05
CA THR A 89 -1.40 4.35 8.75
C THR A 89 -0.43 4.78 9.86
N LEU A 90 0.12 3.83 10.62
CA LEU A 90 1.10 4.11 11.67
C LEU A 90 2.43 4.64 11.11
N LEU A 91 2.88 4.15 9.94
CA LEU A 91 4.05 4.74 9.26
C LEU A 91 3.81 6.20 8.88
N GLU A 92 2.63 6.53 8.34
CA GLU A 92 2.27 7.92 8.02
C GLU A 92 2.14 8.80 9.27
N MET A 93 1.86 8.21 10.43
CA MET A 93 1.90 8.89 11.73
C MET A 93 3.31 8.97 12.34
N HIS A 94 4.34 8.46 11.67
CA HIS A 94 5.70 8.31 12.19
C HIS A 94 5.82 7.43 13.46
N ARG A 95 4.85 6.53 13.68
CA ARG A 95 4.84 5.54 14.78
C ARG A 95 5.45 4.23 14.30
N VAL A 96 6.75 4.28 14.00
CA VAL A 96 7.48 3.21 13.31
C VAL A 96 7.51 1.88 14.06
N PRO A 97 7.75 1.83 15.40
CA PRO A 97 7.77 0.57 16.13
C PRO A 97 6.42 -0.18 16.06
N GLU A 98 5.31 0.52 16.27
CA GLU A 98 3.98 -0.09 16.21
C GLU A 98 3.61 -0.48 14.76
N ALA A 99 4.07 0.30 13.77
CA ALA A 99 3.88 -0.05 12.38
C ALA A 99 4.58 -1.36 12.00
N LEU A 100 5.82 -1.56 12.47
CA LEU A 100 6.57 -2.79 12.25
C LEU A 100 5.83 -4.00 12.81
N GLU A 101 5.34 -3.91 14.05
CA GLU A 101 4.57 -4.99 14.68
C GLU A 101 3.33 -5.36 13.85
N ALA A 102 2.55 -4.36 13.44
CA ALA A 102 1.36 -4.59 12.62
C ALA A 102 1.70 -5.21 11.25
N LEU A 103 2.71 -4.69 10.55
CA LEU A 103 3.09 -5.18 9.22
C LEU A 103 3.71 -6.58 9.26
N GLN A 104 4.50 -6.89 10.28
CA GLN A 104 5.01 -8.25 10.52
C GLN A 104 3.87 -9.23 10.80
N ARG A 105 2.84 -8.79 11.55
CA ARG A 105 1.64 -9.60 11.76
C ARG A 105 0.89 -9.86 10.46
N ALA A 106 0.75 -8.86 9.59
CA ALA A 106 0.17 -9.02 8.27
C ALA A 106 0.96 -10.04 7.42
N ALA A 107 2.30 -9.93 7.39
CA ALA A 107 3.16 -10.87 6.67
C ALA A 107 3.09 -12.30 7.23
N THR A 108 2.94 -12.45 8.55
CA THR A 108 2.77 -13.76 9.20
C THR A 108 1.44 -14.42 8.80
N LEU A 109 0.36 -13.63 8.72
CA LEU A 109 -0.97 -14.12 8.33
C LEU A 109 -1.06 -14.42 6.82
N ALA A 110 -0.21 -13.80 6.00
CA ALA A 110 -0.18 -13.97 4.55
C ALA A 110 1.26 -14.18 4.03
N PRO A 111 1.88 -15.34 4.32
CA PRO A 111 3.32 -15.59 4.05
C PRO A 111 3.66 -15.69 2.56
N HIS A 112 2.66 -15.77 1.69
CA HIS A 112 2.85 -15.78 0.22
C HIS A 112 2.40 -14.49 -0.44
N PHE A 113 2.00 -13.48 0.35
CA PHE A 113 1.56 -12.20 -0.19
C PHE A 113 2.73 -11.23 -0.27
N ALA A 114 3.30 -11.05 -1.47
CA ALA A 114 4.48 -10.23 -1.70
C ALA A 114 4.35 -8.79 -1.16
N THR A 115 3.18 -8.18 -1.32
CA THR A 115 2.90 -6.80 -0.84
C THR A 115 3.06 -6.68 0.68
N ALA A 116 2.79 -7.73 1.47
CA ALA A 116 2.98 -7.68 2.92
C ALA A 116 4.46 -7.47 3.27
N TYR A 117 5.36 -8.21 2.60
CA TYR A 117 6.80 -8.08 2.79
C TYR A 117 7.35 -6.77 2.22
N TYR A 118 6.76 -6.25 1.15
CA TYR A 118 7.09 -4.91 0.65
C TYR A 118 6.81 -3.86 1.73
N ASN A 119 5.63 -3.89 2.36
CA ASN A 119 5.28 -2.96 3.43
C ASN A 119 6.22 -3.10 4.66
N VAL A 120 6.56 -4.33 5.06
CA VAL A 120 7.56 -4.57 6.12
C VAL A 120 8.91 -3.95 5.75
N GLY A 121 9.34 -4.07 4.50
CA GLY A 121 10.57 -3.45 4.01
C GLY A 121 10.55 -1.92 4.08
N LEU A 122 9.42 -1.29 3.73
CA LEU A 122 9.24 0.16 3.92
C LEU A 122 9.35 0.56 5.39
N ALA A 123 8.74 -0.20 6.29
CA ALA A 123 8.78 0.09 7.72
C ALA A 123 10.20 -0.01 8.31
N TYR A 124 10.96 -1.04 7.94
CA TYR A 124 12.36 -1.14 8.34
C TYR A 124 13.23 -0.01 7.78
N ARG A 125 12.95 0.44 6.55
CA ARG A 125 13.64 1.58 5.95
C ARG A 125 13.38 2.86 6.75
N GLU A 126 12.13 3.12 7.16
CA GLU A 126 11.81 4.25 8.03
C GLU A 126 12.42 4.11 9.43
N ALA A 127 12.60 2.89 9.92
CA ALA A 127 13.33 2.62 11.16
C ALA A 127 14.85 2.81 11.05
N GLY A 128 15.37 3.01 9.82
CA GLY A 128 16.81 3.08 9.54
C GLY A 128 17.52 1.72 9.47
N ASP A 129 16.79 0.61 9.63
CA ASP A 129 17.34 -0.74 9.53
C ASP A 129 17.45 -1.17 8.06
N SER A 130 18.54 -0.72 7.44
CA SER A 130 18.81 -0.91 6.02
C SER A 130 18.98 -2.38 5.63
N LEU A 131 19.46 -3.23 6.54
CA LEU A 131 19.64 -4.66 6.28
C LEU A 131 18.28 -5.36 6.25
N GLN A 132 17.47 -5.19 7.29
CA GLN A 132 16.14 -5.81 7.36
C GLN A 132 15.21 -5.29 6.25
N ALA A 133 15.32 -4.00 5.90
CA ALA A 133 14.61 -3.43 4.76
C ALA A 133 14.98 -4.15 3.45
N ALA A 134 16.28 -4.31 3.18
CA ALA A 134 16.74 -4.99 1.97
C ALA A 134 16.30 -6.47 1.92
N GLU A 135 16.35 -7.18 3.05
CA GLU A 135 15.91 -8.57 3.15
C GLU A 135 14.41 -8.73 2.85
N ALA A 136 13.57 -7.90 3.47
CA ALA A 136 12.12 -7.93 3.27
C ALA A 136 11.73 -7.55 1.83
N LEU A 137 12.35 -6.53 1.24
CA LEU A 137 12.10 -6.11 -0.14
C LEU A 137 12.56 -7.17 -1.15
N ALA A 138 13.73 -7.79 -0.92
CA ALA A 138 14.19 -8.90 -1.73
C ALA A 138 13.28 -10.13 -1.63
N HIS A 139 12.68 -10.36 -0.46
CA HIS A 139 11.67 -11.41 -0.28
C HIS A 139 10.39 -11.11 -1.06
N ALA A 140 9.86 -9.89 -0.99
CA ALA A 140 8.70 -9.45 -1.76
C ALA A 140 8.91 -9.67 -3.27
N LEU A 141 10.07 -9.27 -3.80
CA LEU A 141 10.42 -9.46 -5.21
C LEU A 141 10.52 -10.94 -5.62
N ARG A 142 10.90 -11.82 -4.70
CA ARG A 142 11.00 -13.27 -4.96
C ARG A 142 9.64 -13.95 -4.98
N LEU A 143 8.72 -13.52 -4.12
CA LEU A 143 7.34 -14.00 -4.12
C LEU A 143 6.58 -13.57 -5.39
N GLY A 144 6.99 -12.45 -5.98
CA GLY A 144 6.38 -11.89 -7.19
C GLY A 144 5.35 -10.85 -6.84
N LEU A 145 5.50 -9.65 -7.40
CA LEU A 145 4.54 -8.56 -7.27
C LEU A 145 3.67 -8.54 -8.52
N ASP A 146 2.35 -8.49 -8.33
CA ASP A 146 1.36 -8.71 -9.38
C ASP A 146 1.25 -7.56 -10.41
N ASP A 147 2.05 -6.50 -10.24
CA ASP A 147 2.04 -5.31 -11.08
C ASP A 147 3.49 -4.82 -11.33
N PRO A 148 3.91 -4.60 -12.59
CA PRO A 148 5.23 -4.05 -12.91
C PRO A 148 5.60 -2.78 -12.15
N ILE A 149 4.62 -1.97 -11.76
CA ILE A 149 4.84 -0.79 -10.92
C ILE A 149 5.26 -1.14 -9.50
N ALA A 150 4.55 -2.09 -8.89
CA ALA A 150 4.90 -2.56 -7.56
C ALA A 150 6.30 -3.20 -7.58
N GLU A 151 6.62 -3.98 -8.61
CA GLU A 151 7.96 -4.53 -8.79
C GLU A 151 9.02 -3.41 -8.91
N LEU A 152 8.80 -2.45 -9.81
CA LEU A 152 9.73 -1.32 -10.01
C LEU A 152 9.97 -0.54 -8.70
N THR A 153 8.89 -0.27 -7.97
CA THR A 153 8.95 0.45 -6.70
C THR A 153 9.72 -0.36 -5.66
N ALA A 154 9.42 -1.65 -5.51
CA ALA A 154 10.14 -2.53 -4.59
C ALA A 154 11.65 -2.63 -4.93
N ARG A 155 12.01 -2.66 -6.23
CA ARG A 155 13.42 -2.64 -6.66
C ARG A 155 14.12 -1.33 -6.34
N TYR A 156 13.43 -0.21 -6.55
CA TYR A 156 13.96 1.11 -6.19
C TYR A 156 14.19 1.19 -4.68
N GLU A 157 13.25 0.70 -3.89
CA GLU A 157 13.39 0.68 -2.43
C GLU A 157 14.50 -0.24 -1.95
N LEU A 158 14.64 -1.40 -2.60
CA LEU A 158 15.74 -2.32 -2.31
C LEU A 158 17.09 -1.65 -2.60
N TRP A 159 17.21 -0.96 -3.75
CA TRP A 159 18.41 -0.20 -4.07
C TRP A 159 18.70 0.88 -3.03
N ARG A 160 17.68 1.66 -2.59
CA ARG A 160 17.85 2.69 -1.56
C ARG A 160 18.32 2.10 -0.23
N ALA A 161 17.69 1.02 0.22
CA ALA A 161 18.08 0.32 1.44
C ALA A 161 19.52 -0.21 1.37
N LEU A 162 19.89 -0.87 0.27
CA LEU A 162 21.25 -1.37 0.06
C LEU A 162 22.29 -0.24 0.05
N ARG A 163 21.97 0.89 -0.58
CA ARG A 163 22.85 2.07 -0.60
C ARG A 163 23.02 2.68 0.78
N ALA A 164 21.92 2.83 1.54
CA ALA A 164 21.95 3.35 2.91
C ALA A 164 22.74 2.44 3.87
N GLY A 165 22.64 1.13 3.69
CA GLY A 165 23.39 0.14 4.46
C GLY A 165 24.86 -0.04 4.04
N GLY A 166 25.35 0.71 3.05
CA GLY A 166 26.74 0.60 2.58
C GLY A 166 27.04 -0.62 1.69
N TYR A 167 26.03 -1.35 1.23
CA TYR A 167 26.17 -2.55 0.40
C TYR A 167 26.37 -2.19 -1.09
N ALA A 168 27.45 -1.48 -1.40
CA ALA A 168 27.69 -0.83 -2.69
C ALA A 168 27.56 -1.76 -3.90
N GLU A 169 28.13 -2.97 -3.85
CA GLU A 169 28.04 -3.91 -4.98
C GLU A 169 26.62 -4.42 -5.21
N ALA A 170 25.90 -4.72 -4.13
CA ALA A 170 24.52 -5.18 -4.21
C ALA A 170 23.61 -4.07 -4.74
N ALA A 171 23.78 -2.85 -4.24
CA ALA A 171 23.11 -1.66 -4.77
C ALA A 171 23.40 -1.48 -6.27
N GLN A 172 24.66 -1.59 -6.69
CA GLN A 172 25.04 -1.46 -8.11
C GLN A 172 24.40 -2.55 -8.99
N ARG A 173 24.29 -3.78 -8.49
CA ARG A 173 23.59 -4.86 -9.21
C ARG A 173 22.11 -4.54 -9.38
N GLU A 174 21.45 -4.10 -8.31
CA GLU A 174 20.01 -3.78 -8.37
C GLU A 174 19.74 -2.55 -9.23
N TRP A 175 20.61 -1.55 -9.17
CA TRP A 175 20.56 -0.37 -10.04
C TRP A 175 20.57 -0.74 -11.52
N ARG A 176 21.46 -1.67 -11.92
CA ARG A 176 21.51 -2.17 -13.30
C ARG A 176 20.22 -2.87 -13.73
N ARG A 177 19.51 -3.55 -12.82
CA ARG A 177 18.21 -4.17 -13.11
C ARG A 177 17.14 -3.10 -13.29
N LEU A 178 17.06 -2.15 -12.37
CA LEU A 178 16.11 -1.03 -12.43
C LEU A 178 16.25 -0.23 -13.74
N ARG A 179 17.48 0.06 -14.16
CA ARG A 179 17.75 0.76 -15.43
C ARG A 179 17.26 0.00 -16.67
N ARG A 180 17.27 -1.33 -16.68
CA ARG A 180 16.72 -2.13 -17.79
C ARG A 180 15.19 -2.04 -17.85
N GLN A 181 14.54 -1.87 -16.70
CA GLN A 181 13.09 -1.72 -16.58
C GLN A 181 12.61 -0.28 -16.82
N ARG A 182 13.49 0.67 -17.17
CA ARG A 182 13.14 2.07 -17.46
C ARG A 182 12.08 2.23 -18.57
N GLY A 183 11.90 1.24 -19.43
CA GLY A 183 10.78 1.20 -20.39
C GLY A 183 9.40 1.18 -19.72
N ALA A 184 9.27 0.52 -18.56
CA ALA A 184 8.03 0.43 -17.79
C ALA A 184 7.58 1.80 -17.25
N LEU A 185 8.53 2.68 -16.88
CA LEU A 185 8.25 4.06 -16.45
C LEU A 185 7.53 4.88 -17.53
N ARG A 186 7.86 4.65 -18.81
CA ARG A 186 7.19 5.34 -19.92
C ARG A 186 5.74 4.89 -20.09
N LEU A 187 5.50 3.57 -20.00
CA LEU A 187 4.15 3.00 -20.07
C LEU A 187 3.31 3.47 -18.88
N TRP A 188 3.91 3.54 -17.70
CA TRP A 188 3.28 4.07 -16.50
C TRP A 188 2.86 5.54 -16.65
N ARG A 189 3.75 6.42 -17.13
CA ARG A 189 3.39 7.83 -17.38
C ARG A 189 2.20 7.96 -18.32
N ALA A 190 2.12 7.09 -19.34
CA ALA A 190 1.00 7.08 -20.26
C ALA A 190 -0.32 6.66 -19.58
N ASP A 191 -0.29 5.64 -18.72
CA ASP A 191 -1.44 5.21 -17.92
C ASP A 191 -1.89 6.29 -16.92
N LEU A 192 -0.95 6.82 -16.14
CA LEU A 192 -1.22 7.87 -15.15
C LEU A 192 -1.81 9.13 -15.79
N ALA A 193 -1.38 9.49 -17.00
CA ALA A 193 -1.93 10.63 -17.73
C ALA A 193 -3.43 10.48 -18.02
N GLN A 194 -3.94 9.24 -18.13
CA GLN A 194 -5.36 8.93 -18.33
C GLN A 194 -6.17 8.94 -17.03
N ARG A 195 -5.51 8.88 -15.86
CA ARG A 195 -6.19 8.93 -14.55
C ARG A 195 -6.66 10.35 -14.22
N GLN A 196 -7.75 10.43 -13.47
CA GLN A 196 -8.30 11.70 -13.01
C GLN A 196 -7.25 12.53 -12.24
N ARG A 197 -7.29 13.85 -12.43
CA ARG A 197 -6.39 14.77 -11.72
C ARG A 197 -6.83 14.87 -10.27
N GLY A 198 -5.93 14.53 -9.35
CA GLY A 198 -6.22 14.55 -7.92
C GLY A 198 -4.96 14.52 -7.08
N ALA A 199 -5.12 14.62 -5.76
CA ALA A 199 -4.00 14.56 -4.82
C ALA A 199 -3.28 13.20 -4.84
N ALA A 200 -4.02 12.11 -5.08
CA ALA A 200 -3.45 10.77 -5.27
C ALA A 200 -2.53 10.72 -6.51
N ARG A 201 -3.04 11.15 -7.67
CA ARG A 201 -2.25 11.24 -8.91
C ARG A 201 -1.00 12.11 -8.74
N ARG A 202 -1.11 13.28 -8.10
CA ARG A 202 0.05 14.17 -7.87
C ARG A 202 1.11 13.54 -6.97
N ARG A 203 0.71 12.80 -5.93
CA ARG A 203 1.64 12.06 -5.07
C ARG A 203 2.36 10.97 -5.87
N GLU A 204 1.62 10.25 -6.71
CA GLU A 204 2.18 9.27 -7.64
C GLU A 204 3.16 9.95 -8.62
N GLU A 205 2.76 11.04 -9.27
CA GLU A 205 3.63 11.84 -10.17
C GLU A 205 4.94 12.27 -9.50
N ALA A 206 4.86 12.81 -8.28
CA ALA A 206 6.03 13.25 -7.52
C ALA A 206 6.97 12.07 -7.21
N TRP A 207 6.40 10.96 -6.73
CA TRP A 207 7.16 9.76 -6.38
C TRP A 207 7.94 9.20 -7.58
N PHE A 208 7.29 9.08 -8.73
CA PHE A 208 7.95 8.57 -9.93
C PHE A 208 8.94 9.55 -10.55
N ALA A 209 8.71 10.84 -10.42
CA ALA A 209 9.69 11.84 -10.81
C ALA A 209 11.00 11.70 -10.00
N GLU A 210 10.93 11.28 -8.73
CA GLU A 210 12.13 10.96 -7.94
C GLU A 210 12.88 9.75 -8.50
N ILE A 211 12.16 8.67 -8.85
CA ILE A 211 12.76 7.47 -9.45
C ILE A 211 13.42 7.82 -10.79
N GLU A 212 12.75 8.61 -11.63
CA GLU A 212 13.28 9.04 -12.93
C GLU A 212 14.50 9.93 -12.79
N LYS A 213 14.48 10.88 -11.84
CA LYS A 213 15.62 11.73 -11.53
C LYS A 213 16.81 10.88 -11.10
N ALA A 214 16.59 9.94 -10.17
CA ALA A 214 17.63 9.01 -9.74
C ALA A 214 18.18 8.23 -10.95
N LEU A 215 17.33 7.72 -11.84
CA LEU A 215 17.74 6.94 -13.02
C LEU A 215 18.42 7.74 -14.14
N ALA A 216 18.44 9.07 -14.04
CA ALA A 216 19.09 9.97 -14.98
C ALA A 216 20.54 10.31 -14.57
N GLU A 217 20.88 10.10 -13.28
CA GLU A 217 22.23 10.22 -12.71
C GLU A 217 23.08 8.95 -12.96
#